data_AF-A0A0E3X0E4-F1
#
_entry.id   AF-A0A0E3X0E4-F1
#
_cell.length_a   1.000
_cell.length_b   1.000
_cell.length_c   1.000
_cell.angle_alpha   90.00
_cell.angle_beta   90.00
_cell.angle_gamma   90.00
#
_symmetry.space_group_name_H-M   'P 1'
#
loop_
_entity.id
_entity.type
_entity.pdbx_description
1 polymer ?
#
loop_
_entity_poly.entity_id
_entity_poly.type
_entity_poly.pdbx_seq_one_letter_code
_entity_poly.pdbx_strand_id
1 'polypeptide(L)'
;MEPDVIRTLSNLSLFLQVVAFLMLLYAIKLKTESMEKHARGAALAVFTIVPTILFMFYSIGQGFQLASYGFVLMLHRFLGFIVIIFIILFVTNRWRFKKKVHMHIATGLWTLTLALGIFVYLVSFGYIA
;
A
#
# COMPACT_ATOMS: atom_id res chain seq x y z
N MET A 1 -16.16 -18.09 -6.49
CA MET A 1 -15.19 -18.33 -5.40
C MET A 1 -15.97 -18.42 -4.10
N GLU A 2 -15.59 -19.32 -3.19
CA GLU A 2 -16.27 -19.46 -1.92
C GLU A 2 -16.16 -18.16 -1.09
N PRO A 3 -17.23 -17.73 -0.39
CA PRO A 3 -17.23 -16.50 0.40
C PRO A 3 -16.07 -16.41 1.41
N ASP A 4 -15.66 -17.54 1.99
CA ASP A 4 -14.59 -17.60 2.98
C ASP A 4 -13.20 -17.31 2.39
N VAL A 5 -12.97 -17.69 1.13
CA VAL A 5 -11.72 -17.38 0.43
C VAL A 5 -11.63 -15.88 0.16
N ILE A 6 -12.73 -15.27 -0.32
CA ILE A 6 -12.81 -13.81 -0.55
C ILE A 6 -12.56 -13.06 0.76
N ARG A 7 -13.17 -13.51 1.86
CA ARG A 7 -12.98 -12.93 3.19
C ARG A 7 -11.52 -13.02 3.65
N THR A 8 -10.92 -14.19 3.52
CA THR A 8 -9.52 -14.43 3.92
C THR A 8 -8.56 -13.55 3.13
N LEU A 9 -8.71 -13.48 1.80
CA LEU A 9 -7.86 -12.65 0.94
C LEU A 9 -8.02 -11.16 1.27
N SER A 10 -9.24 -10.70 1.51
CA SER A 10 -9.51 -9.29 1.85
C SER A 10 -8.92 -8.91 3.20
N ASN A 11 -9.10 -9.76 4.23
CA ASN A 11 -8.53 -9.56 5.56
C ASN A 11 -7.00 -9.50 5.50
N LEU A 12 -6.37 -10.46 4.80
CA LEU A 12 -4.93 -10.51 4.67
C LEU A 12 -4.40 -9.32 3.86
N SER A 13 -5.08 -8.93 2.78
CA SER A 13 -4.68 -7.77 1.98
C SER A 13 -4.71 -6.48 2.81
N LEU A 14 -5.79 -6.25 3.56
CA LEU A 14 -5.88 -5.06 4.42
C LEU A 14 -4.84 -5.08 5.54
N PHE A 15 -4.64 -6.23 6.18
CA PHE A 15 -3.61 -6.41 7.21
C PHE A 15 -2.21 -6.06 6.68
N LEU A 16 -1.86 -6.58 5.51
CA LEU A 16 -0.57 -6.29 4.86
C LEU A 16 -0.42 -4.79 4.53
N GLN A 17 -1.48 -4.14 4.04
CA GLN A 17 -1.49 -2.70 3.79
C GLN A 17 -1.24 -1.88 5.06
N VAL A 18 -1.87 -2.24 6.18
CA VAL A 18 -1.64 -1.59 7.48
C VAL A 18 -0.20 -1.79 7.95
N VAL A 19 0.32 -3.03 7.90
CA VAL A 19 1.71 -3.32 8.30
C VAL A 19 2.70 -2.52 7.46
N ALA A 20 2.53 -2.50 6.14
CA ALA A 20 3.38 -1.75 5.23
C ALA A 20 3.30 -0.23 5.47
N PHE A 21 2.12 0.29 5.82
CA PHE A 21 1.95 1.69 6.22
C PHE A 21 2.70 2.02 7.52
N LEU A 22 2.62 1.16 8.52
CA LEU A 22 3.37 1.31 9.77
C LEU A 22 4.88 1.28 9.54
N MET A 23 5.37 0.39 8.66
CA MET A 23 6.79 0.35 8.30
C MET A 23 7.24 1.63 7.57
N LEU A 24 6.40 2.20 6.72
CA LEU A 24 6.67 3.50 6.08
C LEU A 24 6.78 4.63 7.11
N LEU A 25 5.84 4.71 8.06
CA LEU A 25 5.88 5.71 9.12
C LEU A 25 7.11 5.52 10.01
N TYR A 26 7.47 4.28 10.32
CA TYR A 26 8.68 3.95 11.07
C TYR A 26 9.93 4.42 10.33
N ALA A 27 10.03 4.18 9.02
CA ALA A 27 11.14 4.66 8.19
C ALA A 27 11.25 6.19 8.22
N ILE A 28 10.12 6.91 8.17
CA ILE A 28 10.08 8.38 8.25
C ILE A 28 10.54 8.86 9.62
N LYS A 29 10.11 8.22 10.70
CA LYS A 29 10.56 8.54 12.07
C LYS A 29 12.08 8.37 12.20
N LEU A 30 12.65 7.27 11.71
CA LEU A 30 14.10 7.04 11.80
C LEU A 30 14.95 8.09 11.08
N LYS A 31 14.38 8.85 10.13
CA LYS A 31 15.04 9.99 9.49
C LYS A 31 15.43 11.08 10.47
N THR A 32 14.67 11.28 11.54
CA THR A 32 15.01 12.30 12.56
C THR A 32 16.19 11.87 13.44
N GLU A 33 16.51 10.57 13.47
CA GLU A 33 17.60 10.03 14.28
C GLU A 33 18.92 9.96 13.50
N SER A 34 18.94 9.29 12.34
CA SER A 34 20.10 9.28 11.46
C SER A 34 19.76 8.83 10.05
N MET A 35 20.56 9.27 9.08
CA MET A 35 20.38 8.87 7.67
C MET A 35 20.63 7.37 7.45
N GLU A 36 21.53 6.76 8.22
CA GLU A 36 21.77 5.31 8.16
C GLU A 36 20.59 4.50 8.69
N LYS A 37 20.01 4.91 9.82
CA LYS A 37 18.81 4.27 10.38
C LYS A 37 17.61 4.42 9.44
N HIS A 38 17.44 5.60 8.84
CA HIS A 38 16.42 5.83 7.81
C HIS A 38 16.59 4.89 6.62
N ALA A 39 17.83 4.68 6.16
CA ALA A 39 18.12 3.75 5.08
C ALA A 39 17.66 2.32 5.41
N ARG A 40 17.94 1.84 6.62
CA ARG A 40 17.47 0.52 7.07
C ARG A 40 15.94 0.47 7.19
N GLY A 41 15.33 1.50 7.78
CA GLY A 41 13.89 1.60 7.95
C GLY A 41 13.12 1.59 6.63
N ALA A 42 13.58 2.36 5.64
CA ALA A 42 12.88 2.37 4.35
C ALA A 42 13.12 1.08 3.54
N ALA A 43 14.16 0.30 3.84
CA ALA A 43 14.38 -0.98 3.18
C ALA A 43 13.34 -1.98 3.69
N LEU A 44 13.05 -1.96 4.99
CA LEU A 44 11.94 -2.71 5.61
C LEU A 44 10.57 -2.25 5.05
N ALA A 45 10.38 -0.94 4.87
CA ALA A 45 9.16 -0.42 4.26
C ALA A 45 9.00 -0.93 2.82
N VAL A 46 10.04 -0.89 1.99
CA VAL A 46 9.99 -1.43 0.62
C VAL A 46 9.72 -2.94 0.63
N PHE A 47 10.39 -3.68 1.51
CA PHE A 47 10.22 -5.13 1.67
C PHE A 47 8.80 -5.52 2.06
N THR A 48 8.06 -4.65 2.74
CA THR A 48 6.66 -4.89 3.11
C THR A 48 5.68 -4.35 2.07
N ILE A 49 5.91 -3.16 1.51
CA ILE A 49 5.02 -2.53 0.54
C ILE A 49 4.94 -3.32 -0.77
N VAL A 50 6.07 -3.77 -1.33
CA VAL A 50 6.05 -4.44 -2.64
C VAL A 50 5.23 -5.73 -2.61
N PRO A 51 5.47 -6.69 -1.68
CA PRO A 51 4.63 -7.88 -1.56
C PRO A 51 3.16 -7.54 -1.28
N THR A 52 2.90 -6.49 -0.50
CA THR A 52 1.53 -6.05 -0.20
C THR A 52 0.77 -5.65 -1.46
N ILE A 53 1.36 -4.83 -2.33
CA ILE A 53 0.72 -4.40 -3.58
C ILE A 53 0.55 -5.57 -4.54
N LEU A 54 1.54 -6.45 -4.63
CA LEU A 54 1.44 -7.68 -5.44
C LEU A 54 0.31 -8.59 -4.92
N PHE A 55 0.20 -8.75 -3.60
CA PHE A 55 -0.86 -9.52 -2.98
C PHE A 55 -2.24 -8.88 -3.17
N MET A 56 -2.32 -7.55 -3.15
CA MET A 56 -3.53 -6.81 -3.50
C MET A 56 -3.97 -7.11 -4.94
N PHE A 57 -3.05 -7.07 -5.92
CA PHE A 57 -3.36 -7.44 -7.30
C PHE A 57 -3.76 -8.91 -7.45
N TYR A 58 -3.06 -9.81 -6.76
CA TYR A 58 -3.41 -11.22 -6.72
C TYR A 58 -4.83 -11.42 -6.19
N SER A 59 -5.17 -10.82 -5.05
CA SER A 59 -6.50 -10.94 -4.42
C SER A 59 -7.62 -10.46 -5.35
N ILE A 60 -7.36 -9.40 -6.12
CA ILE A 60 -8.30 -8.90 -7.13
C ILE A 60 -8.41 -9.88 -8.31
N GLY A 61 -7.29 -10.40 -8.79
CA GLY A 61 -7.23 -11.39 -9.87
C GLY A 61 -7.97 -12.69 -9.54
N GLN A 62 -8.17 -13.00 -8.26
CA GLN A 62 -8.98 -14.13 -7.77
C GLN A 62 -10.50 -13.89 -7.88
N GLY A 63 -10.96 -12.81 -8.53
CA GLY A 63 -12.38 -12.58 -8.79
C GLY A 63 -13.07 -11.71 -7.73
N PHE A 64 -12.30 -10.99 -6.92
CA PHE A 64 -12.84 -9.94 -6.06
C PHE A 64 -13.34 -8.77 -6.93
N GLN A 65 -14.65 -8.55 -6.95
CA GLN A 65 -15.29 -7.48 -7.71
C GLN A 65 -16.30 -6.72 -6.86
N LEU A 66 -16.33 -5.40 -7.00
CA LEU A 66 -17.42 -4.54 -6.50
C LEU A 66 -18.18 -4.00 -7.71
N ALA A 67 -19.35 -4.57 -8.03
CA ALA A 67 -20.11 -4.17 -9.21
C ALA A 67 -20.55 -2.70 -9.16
N SER A 68 -21.01 -2.23 -8.00
CA SER A 68 -21.45 -0.83 -7.78
C SER A 68 -20.29 0.16 -7.57
N TYR A 69 -19.12 -0.31 -7.15
CA TYR A 69 -17.96 0.54 -6.84
C TYR A 69 -16.73 0.17 -7.68
N GLY A 70 -16.96 -0.32 -8.90
CA GLY A 70 -15.90 -0.78 -9.80
C GLY A 70 -14.85 0.30 -10.08
N PHE A 71 -15.28 1.57 -10.15
CA PHE A 71 -14.39 2.71 -10.28
C PHE A 71 -13.44 2.86 -9.08
N VAL A 72 -13.94 2.70 -7.85
CA VAL A 72 -13.14 2.82 -6.63
C VAL A 72 -12.11 1.69 -6.56
N LEU A 73 -12.52 0.47 -6.90
CA LEU A 73 -11.60 -0.67 -6.99
C LEU A 73 -10.53 -0.45 -8.06
N MET A 74 -10.89 0.13 -9.21
CA MET A 74 -9.95 0.50 -10.26
C MET A 74 -8.95 1.56 -9.80
N LEU A 75 -9.43 2.61 -9.12
CA LEU A 75 -8.59 3.67 -8.58
C LEU A 75 -7.61 3.12 -7.53
N HIS A 76 -8.07 2.25 -6.63
CA HIS A 76 -7.24 1.58 -5.64
C HIS A 76 -6.09 0.80 -6.32
N ARG A 77 -6.39 0.05 -7.39
CA ARG A 77 -5.37 -0.65 -8.18
C ARG A 77 -4.37 0.30 -8.82
N PHE A 78 -4.87 1.37 -9.41
CA PHE A 78 -4.05 2.36 -10.08
C PHE A 78 -3.09 3.04 -9.10
N LEU A 79 -3.55 3.40 -7.90
CA LEU A 79 -2.70 3.94 -6.85
C LEU A 79 -1.63 2.94 -6.40
N GLY A 80 -1.98 1.67 -6.19
CA GLY A 80 -0.99 0.63 -5.90
C GLY A 80 0.07 0.51 -6.99
N PHE A 81 -0.32 0.58 -8.27
CA PHE A 81 0.63 0.56 -9.39
C PHE A 81 1.57 1.77 -9.38
N ILE A 82 1.03 2.97 -9.15
CA ILE A 82 1.83 4.19 -9.01
C ILE A 82 2.83 4.04 -7.86
N VAL A 83 2.43 3.47 -6.72
CA VAL A 83 3.34 3.25 -5.59
C VAL A 83 4.50 2.34 -5.99
N ILE A 84 4.27 1.27 -6.74
CA ILE A 84 5.37 0.42 -7.25
C ILE A 84 6.33 1.25 -8.11
N ILE A 85 5.83 2.09 -9.02
CA ILE A 85 6.68 2.96 -9.84
C ILE A 85 7.53 3.87 -8.95
N PHE A 86 6.93 4.50 -7.94
CA PHE A 86 7.65 5.36 -7.00
C PHE A 86 8.71 4.60 -6.19
N ILE A 87 8.44 3.35 -5.80
CA ILE A 87 9.43 2.49 -5.14
C ILE A 87 10.57 2.14 -6.08
N ILE A 88 10.30 1.82 -7.34
CA ILE A 88 11.34 1.54 -8.34
C ILE A 88 12.21 2.79 -8.51
N LEU A 89 11.61 3.96 -8.71
CA LEU A 89 12.33 5.23 -8.79
C LEU A 89 13.16 5.51 -7.53
N PHE A 90 12.63 5.15 -6.36
CA PHE A 90 13.31 5.29 -5.08
C PHE A 90 14.55 4.39 -4.95
N VAL A 91 14.42 3.10 -5.28
CA VAL A 91 15.51 2.12 -5.19
C VAL A 91 16.59 2.41 -6.25
N THR A 92 16.17 2.71 -7.48
CA THR A 92 17.09 2.94 -8.62
C THR A 92 17.86 4.26 -8.52
N ASN A 93 17.23 5.35 -8.06
CA ASN A 93 17.90 6.65 -7.90
C ASN A 93 18.74 6.77 -6.61
N ARG A 94 19.21 5.62 -6.08
CA ARG A 94 20.04 5.49 -4.87
C ARG A 94 19.65 6.46 -3.75
N TRP A 95 18.41 6.35 -3.26
CA TRP A 95 18.04 6.88 -1.95
C TRP A 95 18.21 8.39 -1.77
N ARG A 96 18.01 9.19 -2.83
CA ARG A 96 17.90 10.66 -2.68
C ARG A 96 16.53 11.07 -2.12
N PHE A 97 16.21 10.56 -0.92
CA PHE A 97 15.25 11.16 0.03
C PHE A 97 15.76 12.50 0.61
N LYS A 98 16.68 13.17 -0.10
CA LYS A 98 17.26 14.46 0.30
C LYS A 98 16.20 15.58 0.29
N LYS A 99 15.19 15.49 -0.59
CA LYS A 99 14.11 16.49 -0.67
C LYS A 99 12.85 15.99 0.01
N LYS A 100 12.39 16.74 1.02
CA LYS A 100 11.18 16.48 1.83
C LYS A 100 9.92 16.24 0.97
N VAL A 101 9.85 16.87 -0.21
CA VAL A 101 8.73 16.76 -1.16
C VAL A 101 8.50 15.32 -1.64
N HIS A 102 9.55 14.58 -2.06
CA HIS A 102 9.37 13.21 -2.57
C HIS A 102 8.86 12.25 -1.49
N MET A 103 9.31 12.45 -0.25
CA MET A 103 8.81 11.71 0.90
C MET A 103 7.32 11.97 1.12
N HIS A 104 6.90 13.24 1.10
CA HIS A 104 5.48 13.58 1.22
C HIS A 104 4.62 12.99 0.10
N ILE A 105 5.11 12.99 -1.15
CA ILE A 105 4.40 12.38 -2.27
C ILE A 105 4.25 10.87 -2.05
N ALA A 106 5.33 10.16 -1.71
CA ALA A 106 5.29 8.72 -1.47
C ALA A 106 4.36 8.35 -0.30
N THR A 107 4.45 9.10 0.81
CA THR A 107 3.55 8.93 1.96
C THR A 107 2.11 9.25 1.60
N GLY A 108 1.86 10.32 0.85
CA GLY A 108 0.52 10.70 0.40
C GLY A 108 -0.11 9.64 -0.49
N LEU A 109 0.64 9.14 -1.49
CA LEU A 109 0.21 8.05 -2.35
C LEU A 109 -0.11 6.80 -1.54
N TRP A 110 0.76 6.40 -0.61
CA TRP A 110 0.52 5.22 0.23
C TRP A 110 -0.68 5.40 1.16
N THR A 111 -0.87 6.60 1.71
CA THR A 111 -2.03 6.95 2.53
C THR A 111 -3.32 6.82 1.73
N LEU A 112 -3.35 7.32 0.49
CA LEU A 112 -4.51 7.22 -0.39
C LEU A 112 -4.78 5.76 -0.79
N THR A 113 -3.75 4.98 -1.10
CA THR A 113 -3.89 3.53 -1.37
C THR A 113 -4.52 2.83 -0.18
N LEU A 114 -4.00 3.03 1.04
CA LEU A 114 -4.55 2.42 2.25
C LEU A 114 -5.98 2.88 2.53
N ALA A 115 -6.28 4.17 2.39
CA ALA A 115 -7.62 4.71 2.61
C ALA A 115 -8.65 4.08 1.64
N LEU A 116 -8.29 3.93 0.37
CA LEU A 116 -9.13 3.20 -0.58
C LEU A 116 -9.20 1.70 -0.27
N GLY A 117 -8.13 1.07 0.20
CA GLY A 117 -8.14 -0.32 0.66
C GLY A 117 -9.11 -0.54 1.81
N ILE A 118 -9.13 0.36 2.80
CA ILE A 118 -10.11 0.37 3.90
C ILE A 118 -11.51 0.56 3.35
N PHE A 119 -11.74 1.53 2.47
CA PHE A 119 -13.06 1.77 1.87
C PHE A 119 -13.57 0.54 1.12
N VAL A 120 -12.74 -0.04 0.25
CA VAL A 120 -13.05 -1.26 -0.50
C VAL A 120 -13.42 -2.40 0.44
N TYR A 121 -12.64 -2.59 1.51
CA TYR A 121 -12.92 -3.59 2.53
C TYR A 121 -14.29 -3.34 3.19
N LEU A 122 -14.55 -2.12 3.64
CA LEU A 122 -15.79 -1.78 4.34
C LEU A 122 -17.03 -2.01 3.48
N VAL A 123 -16.98 -1.61 2.21
CA VAL A 123 -18.07 -1.83 1.26
C VAL A 123 -18.26 -3.32 0.95
N SER A 124 -17.17 -4.07 0.74
CA SER A 124 -17.26 -5.50 0.40
C SER A 124 -17.89 -6.37 1.47
N PHE A 125 -17.85 -5.94 2.73
CA PHE A 125 -18.50 -6.63 3.84
C PHE A 125 -19.77 -5.94 4.33
N GLY A 126 -20.26 -4.93 3.60
CA GLY A 126 -21.53 -4.26 3.89
C GLY A 126 -21.53 -3.39 5.14
N TYR A 127 -20.35 -2.96 5.62
CA TYR A 127 -20.24 -2.04 6.75
C TYR A 127 -20.64 -0.61 6.38
N ILE A 128 -20.49 -0.24 5.11
CA ILE A 128 -20.87 1.06 4.56
C ILE A 128 -21.45 0.87 3.15
N ALA A 129 -22.29 1.82 2.74
CA ALA A 129 -22.79 1.99 1.38
C ALA A 129 -22.08 3.20 0.73
#